data_AF-A0A060CA48-F1
#
_entry.id   AF-A0A060CA48-F1
#
_cell.length_a   1.000
_cell.length_b   1.000
_cell.length_c   1.000
_cell.angle_alpha   90.00
_cell.angle_beta   90.00
_cell.angle_gamma   90.00
#
_symmetry.space_group_name_H-M   'P 1'
#
loop_
_entity.id
_entity.type
_entity.pdbx_description
1 polymer ?
#
loop_
_entity_poly.entity_id
_entity_poly.type
_entity_poly.pdbx_seq_one_letter_code
_entity_poly.pdbx_strand_id
1 'polypeptide(L)'
;RYKEYITADTILIHYIGVTKPWNSWANYPSAQYFVEAWKASPWANVPLLPARTPKQYKKKSRHERLQGKYISSIISYIGYL
;
A
#
# COMPACT_ATOMS: atom_id res chain seq x y z
N ARG A 1 15.52 8.08 -1.52
CA ARG A 1 14.37 9.02 -1.57
C ARG A 1 13.56 9.02 -0.29
N TYR A 2 12.73 8.03 0.07
CA TYR A 2 11.91 8.19 1.31
C TYR A 2 12.75 8.40 2.59
N LYS A 3 13.92 7.75 2.71
CA LYS A 3 14.85 7.92 3.83
C LYS A 3 15.49 9.33 3.93
N GLU A 4 15.37 10.15 2.89
CA GLU A 4 15.81 11.55 2.94
C GLU A 4 14.80 12.44 3.69
N TYR A 5 13.54 12.00 3.80
CA TYR A 5 12.44 12.77 4.40
C TYR A 5 11.88 12.12 5.68
N ILE A 6 11.98 10.79 5.80
CA ILE A 6 11.58 10.04 6.99
C ILE A 6 12.85 9.68 7.76
N THR A 7 13.12 10.43 8.81
CA THR A 7 14.28 10.34 9.70
C THR A 7 13.84 9.96 11.12
N ALA A 8 14.79 9.79 12.04
CA ALA A 8 14.50 9.52 13.45
C ALA A 8 13.70 10.66 14.13
N ASP A 9 13.85 11.90 13.68
CA ASP A 9 13.15 13.07 14.23
C ASP A 9 11.76 13.30 13.60
N THR A 10 11.35 12.45 12.65
CA THR A 10 10.06 12.60 11.97
C THR A 10 8.91 12.27 12.90
N ILE A 11 8.10 13.27 13.25
CA ILE A 11 6.94 13.13 14.15
C ILE A 11 5.65 12.68 13.45
N LEU A 12 5.52 12.92 12.14
CA LEU A 12 4.29 12.66 11.39
C LEU A 12 4.58 12.30 9.93
N ILE A 13 3.91 11.26 9.42
CA ILE A 13 3.97 10.85 8.02
C ILE A 13 2.59 11.04 7.38
N HIS A 14 2.48 11.96 6.42
CA HIS A 14 1.25 12.16 5.63
C HIS A 14 1.29 11.36 4.33
N TYR A 15 0.55 10.25 4.28
CA TYR A 15 0.45 9.42 3.08
C TYR A 15 -0.48 10.02 2.01
N ILE A 16 0.08 10.67 1.00
CA ILE A 16 -0.66 11.29 -0.10
C ILE A 16 -0.89 10.33 -1.29
N GLY A 17 -1.78 10.71 -2.21
CA GLY A 17 -2.03 9.95 -3.44
C GLY A 17 -3.02 8.78 -3.29
N VAL A 18 -3.08 7.96 -4.34
CA VAL A 18 -4.10 6.89 -4.50
C VAL A 18 -3.81 5.65 -3.65
N THR A 19 -2.54 5.23 -3.60
CA THR A 19 -2.13 4.09 -2.78
C THR A 19 -1.91 4.58 -1.36
N LYS A 20 -2.74 4.11 -0.43
CA LYS A 20 -2.59 4.32 1.00
C LYS A 20 -1.96 3.09 1.65
N PRO A 21 -1.24 3.21 2.77
CA PRO A 21 -0.60 2.07 3.42
C PRO A 21 -1.61 1.06 4.00
N TRP A 22 -2.85 1.48 4.27
CA TRP A 22 -3.95 0.58 4.63
C TRP A 22 -4.60 -0.15 3.44
N ASN A 23 -4.02 -0.04 2.24
CA ASN A 23 -4.44 -0.85 1.10
C ASN A 23 -3.69 -2.18 1.07
N SER A 24 -4.39 -3.29 0.79
CA SER A 24 -3.81 -4.64 0.85
C SER A 24 -2.65 -4.90 -0.13
N TRP A 25 -2.47 -4.04 -1.14
CA TRP A 25 -1.37 -4.11 -2.11
C TRP A 25 -0.21 -3.16 -1.80
N ALA A 26 -0.33 -2.33 -0.77
CA ALA A 26 0.65 -1.31 -0.40
C ALA A 26 1.86 -1.95 0.33
N ASN A 27 2.72 -2.61 -0.44
CA ASN A 27 3.99 -3.13 0.03
C ASN A 27 5.14 -2.33 -0.59
N TYR A 28 5.51 -1.24 0.08
CA TYR A 28 6.67 -0.40 -0.23
C TYR A 28 7.33 0.05 1.08
N PRO A 29 8.63 0.38 1.09
CA PRO A 29 9.38 0.57 2.33
C PRO A 29 8.78 1.58 3.32
N SER A 30 8.31 2.75 2.87
CA SER A 30 7.73 3.76 3.76
C SER A 30 6.32 3.41 4.28
N ALA A 31 5.66 2.38 3.76
CA ALA A 31 4.41 1.88 4.33
C ALA A 31 4.64 1.09 5.64
N GLN A 32 5.86 0.63 5.92
CA GLN A 32 6.12 -0.23 7.07
C GLN A 32 5.87 0.48 8.41
N TYR A 33 6.11 1.79 8.50
CA TYR A 33 5.75 2.59 9.68
C TYR A 33 4.25 2.51 10.00
N PHE A 34 3.39 2.54 8.99
CA PHE A 34 1.95 2.32 9.18
C PHE A 34 1.65 0.87 9.55
N VAL A 35 2.31 -0.11 8.93
CA VAL A 35 2.09 -1.54 9.23
C VAL A 35 2.44 -1.87 10.68
N GLU A 36 3.54 -1.32 11.19
CA GLU A 36 3.96 -1.46 12.59
C GLU A 36 2.93 -0.83 13.54
N ALA A 37 2.49 0.40 13.26
CA ALA A 37 1.46 1.08 14.04
C ALA A 37 0.12 0.32 14.01
N TRP A 38 -0.28 -0.19 12.84
CA TRP A 38 -1.50 -0.98 12.66
C TRP A 38 -1.46 -2.28 13.48
N LYS A 39 -0.33 -3.01 13.43
CA LYS A 39 -0.11 -4.23 14.24
C LYS A 39 -0.11 -3.97 15.74
N ALA A 40 0.33 -2.80 16.18
CA ALA A 40 0.32 -2.39 17.59
C ALA A 40 -1.03 -1.82 18.05
N SER A 41 -1.94 -1.53 17.12
CA SER A 41 -3.25 -0.93 17.41
C SER A 41 -4.32 -1.99 17.72
N PRO A 42 -5.46 -1.60 18.33
CA PRO A 42 -6.64 -2.47 18.44
C PRO A 42 -7.19 -2.96 17.10
N TRP A 43 -6.78 -2.37 15.98
CA TRP A 43 -7.22 -2.75 14.64
C TRP A 43 -6.32 -3.77 13.95
N ALA A 44 -5.32 -4.34 14.64
CA ALA A 44 -4.40 -5.33 14.08
C ALA A 44 -5.09 -6.53 13.40
N ASN A 45 -6.30 -6.87 13.86
CA ASN A 45 -7.11 -7.97 13.31
C ASN A 45 -8.09 -7.53 12.21
N VAL A 46 -8.18 -6.23 11.92
CA VAL A 46 -9.04 -5.69 10.87
C VAL A 46 -8.29 -5.78 9.53
N PRO A 47 -8.81 -6.52 8.52
CA PRO A 47 -8.13 -6.66 7.24
C PRO A 47 -7.89 -5.33 6.53
N LEU A 48 -6.72 -5.20 5.89
CA LEU A 48 -6.41 -4.06 5.02
C LEU A 48 -7.37 -3.98 3.83
N LEU A 49 -7.64 -2.76 3.36
CA LEU A 49 -8.67 -2.52 2.35
C LEU A 49 -8.26 -3.06 0.97
N PRO A 50 -9.10 -3.88 0.30
CA PRO A 50 -8.87 -4.30 -1.07
C PRO A 50 -9.14 -3.14 -2.05
N ALA A 51 -8.77 -3.33 -3.32
CA ALA A 51 -9.12 -2.39 -4.37
C ALA A 51 -10.64 -2.45 -4.62
N ARG A 52 -11.28 -1.28 -4.76
CA ARG A 52 -12.74 -1.15 -4.95
C ARG A 52 -13.12 -0.30 -6.15
N THR A 53 -12.16 0.37 -6.78
CA THR A 53 -12.39 1.29 -7.91
C THR A 53 -11.44 0.98 -9.06
N PRO A 54 -11.80 1.27 -10.32
CA PRO A 54 -10.89 1.08 -11.46
C PRO A 54 -9.54 1.75 -11.24
N LYS A 55 -9.53 2.97 -10.67
CA LYS A 55 -8.31 3.70 -10.33
C LYS A 55 -7.42 2.93 -9.34
N GLN A 56 -8.01 2.27 -8.34
CA GLN A 56 -7.28 1.43 -7.39
C GLN A 56 -6.81 0.13 -8.03
N TYR A 57 -7.62 -0.54 -8.83
CA TYR A 57 -7.22 -1.77 -9.55
C TYR A 57 -6.04 -1.51 -10.49
N LYS A 58 -6.06 -0.41 -11.25
CA LYS A 58 -4.93 0.02 -12.08
C LYS A 58 -3.64 0.23 -11.27
N LYS A 59 -3.74 0.85 -10.09
CA LYS A 59 -2.59 1.05 -9.20
C LYS A 59 -2.12 -0.26 -8.57
N LYS A 60 -3.04 -1.09 -8.09
CA LYS A 60 -2.78 -2.42 -7.53
C LYS A 60 -2.01 -3.29 -8.52
N SER A 61 -2.50 -3.39 -9.76
CA SER A 61 -1.82 -4.11 -10.85
C SER A 61 -0.37 -3.64 -11.04
N ARG A 62 -0.14 -2.32 -11.11
CA ARG A 62 1.23 -1.78 -11.24
C ARG A 62 2.11 -2.13 -10.04
N HIS A 63 1.58 -2.09 -8.81
CA HIS A 63 2.34 -2.47 -7.61
C HIS A 63 2.68 -3.96 -7.62
N GLU A 64 1.72 -4.83 -7.93
CA GLU A 64 1.93 -6.28 -8.02
C GLU A 64 3.00 -6.60 -9.06
N ARG A 65 2.98 -5.96 -10.23
CA ARG A 65 4.03 -6.12 -11.25
C ARG A 65 5.42 -5.72 -10.75
N LEU A 66 5.53 -4.57 -10.07
CA LEU A 66 6.81 -4.11 -9.50
C LEU A 66 7.31 -4.99 -8.36
N GLN A 67 6.41 -5.75 -7.72
CA GLN A 67 6.72 -6.73 -6.68
C GLN A 67 6.97 -8.14 -7.24
N GLY A 68 6.99 -8.33 -8.57
CA GLY A 68 7.17 -9.64 -9.21
C GLY A 68 5.93 -10.55 -9.17
N LYS A 69 4.77 -10.05 -8.73
CA LYS A 69 3.50 -10.78 -8.65
C LYS A 69 2.74 -10.71 -9.98
N TYR A 70 3.31 -11.26 -11.04
CA TYR A 70 2.79 -11.10 -12.40
C TYR A 70 1.38 -11.67 -12.60
N ILE A 71 1.08 -12.86 -12.05
CA ILE A 71 -0.27 -13.46 -12.15
C ILE A 71 -1.30 -12.54 -11.47
N SER A 72 -1.03 -12.09 -10.24
CA SER A 72 -1.90 -11.16 -9.53
C SER A 72 -2.07 -9.84 -10.28
N SER A 73 -0.99 -9.33 -10.88
CA SER A 73 -1.00 -8.11 -11.70
C SER A 73 -1.94 -8.23 -12.89
N ILE A 74 -2.01 -9.39 -13.55
CA ILE A 74 -2.92 -9.65 -14.68
C ILE A 74 -4.36 -9.67 -14.17
N ILE A 75 -4.64 -10.42 -13.10
CA ILE A 75 -5.99 -10.49 -12.49
C ILE A 75 -6.48 -9.09 -12.09
N SER A 76 -5.64 -8.30 -11.42
CA SER A 76 -5.98 -6.93 -11.04
C SER A 76 -6.13 -5.99 -12.22
N TYR A 77 -5.45 -6.24 -13.34
CA TYR A 77 -5.61 -5.46 -14.56
C TYR A 77 -6.93 -5.77 -15.26
N ILE A 78 -7.36 -7.03 -15.28
CA ILE A 78 -8.69 -7.43 -15.76
C ILE A 78 -9.77 -6.77 -14.90
N GLY A 79 -9.65 -6.80 -13.57
CA GLY A 79 -10.60 -6.10 -12.68
C GLY A 79 -10.58 -4.58 -12.77
N TYR A 80 -9.64 -3.99 -13.51
CA TYR A 80 -9.65 -2.57 -13.85
C TYR A 80 -10.46 -2.27 -15.13
N LEU A 81 -10.43 -3.18 -16.10
CA LEU A 81 -11.15 -3.05 -17.38
C LEU A 81 -12.66 -3.22 -17.17
#